data_AF-A0A9E2FEQ1-F1
#
_entry.id   AF-A0A9E2FEQ1-F1
#
_cell.length_a   1.000
_cell.length_b   1.000
_cell.length_c   1.000
_cell.angle_alpha   90.00
_cell.angle_beta   90.00
_cell.angle_gamma   90.00
#
_symmetry.space_group_name_H-M   'P 1'
#
loop_
_entity.id
_entity.type
_entity.pdbx_description
1 polymer ?
#
loop_
_entity_poly.entity_id
_entity_poly.type
_entity_poly.pdbx_seq_one_letter_code
_entity_poly.pdbx_strand_id
1 'polypeptide(L)'
;MASTMKLHFRKFTKLTLFLSFLPALIILSGAKPFELTSLALLPDPVRFTIYDPAAGGPQPFHLLGADSTIIDEPVHAAILYFWNHSAFNVQDSDITEPIKLSLDDSHGRILKLTPLRSTGARDLVRLERSPENPEKEVRVSFEKLAPRQGIAFQVIYTGDLNTRFLVDGSTRGMSGIATDYRQTVKPFWGQYGKIIGLGVLAIILIPLYIYRRRRLARQKQADESLLSPIQKSTTTLFLRVLQFGFIVLLLWLLVVQPLLDAQKRPYKILYKSVPESLVP
;
A
#
# COMPACT_ATOMS: atom_id res chain seq x y z
N MET A 1 58.91 -12.10 -2.83
CA MET A 1 57.58 -12.56 -2.37
C MET A 1 56.66 -11.46 -1.81
N ALA A 2 57.16 -10.32 -1.29
CA ALA A 2 56.28 -9.29 -0.70
C ALA A 2 55.45 -8.44 -1.71
N SER A 3 55.85 -8.37 -2.99
CA SER A 3 55.15 -7.54 -4.00
C SER A 3 53.83 -8.16 -4.48
N THR A 4 53.76 -9.49 -4.59
CA THR A 4 52.55 -10.21 -5.01
C THR A 4 51.44 -10.08 -3.97
N MET A 5 51.79 -10.07 -2.68
CA MET A 5 50.83 -9.91 -1.58
C MET A 5 50.15 -8.53 -1.55
N LYS A 6 50.89 -7.45 -1.87
CA LYS A 6 50.31 -6.10 -2.00
C LYS A 6 49.32 -5.98 -3.15
N LEU A 7 49.56 -6.71 -4.25
CA LEU A 7 48.67 -6.70 -5.42
C LEU A 7 47.34 -7.38 -5.12
N HIS A 8 47.35 -8.53 -4.43
CA HIS A 8 46.12 -9.22 -4.01
C HIS A 8 45.30 -8.38 -3.02
N PHE A 9 45.95 -7.69 -2.09
CA PHE A 9 45.25 -6.83 -1.13
C PHE A 9 44.53 -5.66 -1.83
N ARG A 10 45.19 -4.99 -2.78
CA ARG A 10 44.56 -3.89 -3.56
C ARG A 10 43.37 -4.37 -4.40
N LYS A 11 43.46 -5.56 -5.00
CA LYS A 11 42.33 -6.15 -5.75
C LYS A 11 41.15 -6.48 -4.83
N PHE A 12 41.43 -7.02 -3.65
CA PHE A 12 40.40 -7.34 -2.65
C PHE A 12 39.65 -6.10 -2.17
N THR A 13 40.35 -5.01 -1.83
CA THR A 13 39.73 -3.76 -1.37
C THR A 13 38.83 -3.11 -2.42
N LYS A 14 39.22 -3.17 -3.71
CA LYS A 14 38.38 -2.66 -4.80
C LYS A 14 37.12 -3.51 -4.98
N LEU A 15 37.23 -4.83 -4.84
CA LEU A 15 36.09 -5.76 -4.96
C LEU A 15 35.10 -5.58 -3.81
N THR A 16 35.55 -5.43 -2.56
CA THR A 16 34.66 -5.14 -1.42
C THR A 16 33.99 -3.78 -1.56
N LEU A 17 34.70 -2.77 -2.04
CA LEU A 17 34.12 -1.46 -2.31
C LEU A 17 33.03 -1.56 -3.40
N PHE A 18 33.30 -2.26 -4.50
CA PHE A 18 32.33 -2.46 -5.58
C PHE A 18 31.09 -3.26 -5.12
N LEU A 19 31.29 -4.37 -4.41
CA LEU A 19 30.19 -5.18 -3.84
C LEU A 19 29.35 -4.42 -2.83
N SER A 20 29.92 -3.41 -2.15
CA SER A 20 29.16 -2.56 -1.22
C SER A 20 28.22 -1.57 -1.91
N PHE A 21 28.47 -1.23 -3.19
CA PHE A 21 27.59 -0.38 -3.98
C PHE A 21 26.53 -1.16 -4.75
N LEU A 22 26.71 -2.47 -4.97
CA LEU A 22 25.77 -3.30 -5.72
C LEU A 22 24.32 -3.24 -5.18
N PRO A 23 24.07 -3.29 -3.85
CA PRO A 23 22.72 -3.16 -3.31
C PRO A 23 22.11 -1.78 -3.58
N ALA A 24 22.90 -0.71 -3.45
CA ALA A 24 22.45 0.64 -3.77
C ALA A 24 22.12 0.78 -5.26
N LEU A 25 22.94 0.17 -6.13
CA LEU A 25 22.72 0.17 -7.57
C LEU A 25 21.47 -0.62 -7.96
N ILE A 26 21.19 -1.76 -7.30
CA ILE A 26 19.96 -2.55 -7.49
C ILE A 26 18.72 -1.77 -6.99
N ILE A 27 18.84 -1.06 -5.87
CA ILE A 27 17.77 -0.20 -5.34
C ILE A 27 17.52 0.99 -6.30
N LEU A 28 18.56 1.57 -6.88
CA LEU A 28 18.48 2.69 -7.83
C LEU A 28 18.03 2.27 -9.23
N SER A 29 18.37 1.07 -9.70
CA SER A 29 18.11 0.61 -11.07
C SER A 29 16.79 -0.14 -11.24
N GLY A 30 16.29 -0.78 -10.17
CA GLY A 30 15.26 -1.81 -10.29
C GLY A 30 13.85 -1.44 -9.85
N ALA A 31 13.61 -0.27 -9.26
CA ALA A 31 12.29 0.07 -8.71
C ALA A 31 11.78 1.39 -9.26
N LYS A 32 11.49 1.45 -10.56
CA LYS A 32 10.28 2.19 -10.91
C LYS A 32 9.14 1.32 -10.40
N PRO A 33 8.40 1.72 -9.34
CA PRO A 33 7.16 1.02 -9.05
C PRO A 33 6.41 0.98 -10.37
N PHE A 34 5.96 -0.20 -10.77
CA PHE A 34 4.97 -0.28 -11.83
C PHE A 34 3.79 0.51 -11.26
N GLU A 35 3.67 1.79 -11.61
CA GLU A 35 2.64 2.69 -11.08
C GLU A 35 1.34 2.31 -11.79
N LEU A 36 0.78 1.19 -11.33
CA LEU A 36 -0.47 0.64 -11.81
C LEU A 36 -1.58 1.66 -11.52
N THR A 37 -2.47 1.80 -12.49
CA THR A 37 -3.63 2.69 -12.41
C THR A 37 -4.64 2.21 -11.37
N SER A 38 -4.33 2.33 -10.08
CA SER A 38 -5.16 1.81 -8.99
C SER A 38 -6.30 2.75 -8.62
N LEU A 39 -7.49 2.39 -9.10
CA LEU A 39 -8.73 2.79 -8.45
C LEU A 39 -9.01 1.84 -7.29
N ALA A 40 -9.35 2.40 -6.13
CA ALA A 40 -9.75 1.61 -4.98
C ALA A 40 -11.09 2.11 -4.42
N LEU A 41 -11.91 1.18 -3.97
CA LEU A 41 -13.00 1.44 -3.05
C LEU A 41 -12.43 1.36 -1.62
N LEU A 42 -12.65 2.40 -0.82
CA LEU A 42 -12.21 2.38 0.58
C LEU A 42 -13.03 1.35 1.39
N PRO A 43 -12.36 0.51 2.20
CA PRO A 43 -13.05 -0.44 3.06
C PRO A 43 -13.81 0.30 4.16
N ASP A 44 -14.96 -0.26 4.54
CA ASP A 44 -15.86 0.23 5.59
C ASP A 44 -16.58 1.57 5.29
N PRO A 45 -17.70 1.54 4.54
CA PRO A 45 -18.53 2.72 4.39
C PRO A 45 -19.13 3.16 5.73
N VAL A 46 -19.35 4.46 5.88
CA VAL A 46 -20.15 4.99 6.99
C VAL A 46 -21.61 4.64 6.73
N ARG A 47 -22.27 3.98 7.68
CA ARG A 47 -23.64 3.47 7.52
C ARG A 47 -24.58 4.03 8.58
N PHE A 48 -25.83 4.22 8.19
CA PHE A 48 -26.90 4.59 9.11
C PHE A 48 -28.26 4.15 8.57
N THR A 49 -29.21 3.93 9.48
CA THR A 49 -30.60 3.60 9.14
C THR A 49 -31.41 4.87 8.98
N ILE A 50 -32.08 5.02 7.85
CA ILE A 50 -32.98 6.15 7.56
C ILE A 50 -34.39 5.82 8.07
N TYR A 51 -34.83 4.59 7.83
CA TYR A 51 -36.17 4.13 8.16
C TYR A 51 -36.13 2.66 8.55
N ASP A 52 -36.81 2.34 9.64
CA ASP A 52 -36.96 0.98 10.14
C ASP A 52 -38.41 0.74 10.58
N PRO A 53 -39.22 0.06 9.75
CA PRO A 53 -40.61 -0.21 10.07
C PRO A 53 -40.75 -1.18 11.26
N ALA A 54 -39.71 -1.97 11.58
CA ALA A 54 -39.73 -2.96 12.64
C ALA A 54 -39.29 -2.40 14.02
N ALA A 55 -38.77 -1.16 14.07
CA ALA A 55 -38.26 -0.54 15.30
C ALA A 55 -39.30 -0.30 16.41
N GLY A 56 -40.58 -0.62 16.16
CA GLY A 56 -41.65 -0.64 17.15
C GLY A 56 -42.25 0.74 17.43
N GLY A 57 -43.50 0.91 16.99
CA GLY A 57 -44.30 2.12 17.22
C GLY A 57 -45.11 2.51 15.98
N PRO A 58 -46.24 3.23 16.13
CA PRO A 58 -46.95 3.79 14.99
C PRO A 58 -46.04 4.82 14.29
N GLN A 59 -45.60 4.48 13.08
CA GLN A 59 -44.84 5.38 12.21
C GLN A 59 -45.81 6.45 11.65
N PRO A 60 -45.54 7.75 11.81
CA PRO A 60 -46.42 8.80 11.33
C PRO A 60 -46.37 9.00 9.80
N PHE A 61 -45.49 8.27 9.10
CA PHE A 61 -45.31 8.35 7.65
C PHE A 61 -44.92 6.99 7.05
N HIS A 62 -45.15 6.85 5.76
CA HIS A 62 -44.67 5.74 4.94
C HIS A 62 -43.66 6.26 3.92
N LEU A 63 -42.60 5.48 3.66
CA LEU A 63 -41.71 5.76 2.54
C LEU A 63 -42.29 5.20 1.25
N LEU A 64 -42.25 6.01 0.19
CA LEU A 64 -42.69 5.61 -1.14
C LEU A 64 -41.49 5.43 -2.07
N GLY A 65 -41.51 4.35 -2.84
CA GLY A 65 -40.61 4.13 -3.96
C GLY A 65 -40.89 5.09 -5.13
N ALA A 66 -40.01 5.06 -6.13
CA ALA A 66 -40.14 5.93 -7.31
C ALA A 66 -41.41 5.63 -8.13
N ASP A 67 -41.94 4.42 -8.02
CA ASP A 67 -43.17 3.92 -8.62
C ASP A 67 -44.40 4.10 -7.72
N SER A 68 -44.28 4.87 -6.63
CA SER A 68 -45.31 5.07 -5.61
C SER A 68 -45.67 3.83 -4.80
N THR A 69 -44.87 2.77 -4.86
CA THR A 69 -45.05 1.60 -3.97
C THR A 69 -44.61 1.93 -2.55
N ILE A 70 -45.29 1.36 -1.55
CA ILE A 70 -44.88 1.52 -0.15
C ILE A 70 -43.65 0.64 0.11
N ILE A 71 -42.61 1.22 0.71
CA ILE A 71 -41.43 0.49 1.15
C ILE A 71 -41.63 0.07 2.61
N ASP A 72 -41.94 -1.21 2.80
CA ASP A 72 -42.16 -1.84 4.11
C ASP A 72 -40.89 -2.53 4.67
N GLU A 73 -39.73 -2.25 4.06
CA GLU A 73 -38.42 -2.79 4.45
C GLU A 73 -37.57 -1.71 5.12
N PRO A 74 -36.57 -2.08 5.95
CA PRO A 74 -35.56 -1.15 6.44
C PRO A 74 -34.83 -0.47 5.27
N VAL A 75 -34.69 0.86 5.38
CA VAL A 75 -33.94 1.68 4.44
C VAL A 75 -32.70 2.21 5.14
N HIS A 76 -31.56 1.94 4.54
CA HIS A 76 -30.26 2.35 5.02
C HIS A 76 -29.60 3.29 4.03
N ALA A 77 -28.62 4.05 4.53
CA ALA A 77 -27.67 4.76 3.70
C ALA A 77 -26.25 4.36 4.04
N ALA A 78 -25.41 4.31 3.02
CA ALA A 78 -23.99 4.08 3.12
C ALA A 78 -23.23 5.17 2.35
N ILE A 79 -22.12 5.65 2.89
CA ILE A 79 -21.21 6.55 2.19
C ILE A 79 -19.99 5.75 1.73
N LEU A 80 -19.89 5.56 0.41
CA LEU A 80 -18.79 4.88 -0.27
C LEU A 80 -17.79 5.89 -0.81
N TYR A 81 -16.51 5.52 -0.84
CA TYR A 81 -15.46 6.39 -1.36
C TYR A 81 -14.62 5.66 -2.39
N PHE A 82 -14.61 6.18 -3.61
CA PHE A 82 -13.67 5.76 -4.66
C PHE A 82 -12.48 6.69 -4.66
N TRP A 83 -11.27 6.13 -4.74
CA TRP A 83 -10.04 6.89 -4.72
C TRP A 83 -9.08 6.45 -5.82
N ASN A 84 -8.53 7.41 -6.55
CA ASN A 84 -7.46 7.18 -7.51
C ASN A 84 -6.09 7.24 -6.79
N HIS A 85 -5.54 6.06 -6.53
CA HIS A 85 -4.19 5.89 -5.96
C HIS A 85 -3.08 5.92 -7.01
N SER A 86 -3.42 5.92 -8.29
CA SER A 86 -2.41 5.95 -9.34
C SER A 86 -1.72 7.30 -9.44
N ALA A 87 -0.56 7.29 -10.10
CA ALA A 87 0.15 8.51 -10.49
C ALA A 87 -0.45 9.18 -11.73
N PHE A 88 -1.44 8.56 -12.37
CA PHE A 88 -2.04 9.01 -13.62
C PHE A 88 -3.52 9.39 -13.44
N ASN A 89 -4.05 10.13 -14.41
CA ASN A 89 -5.49 10.36 -14.43
C ASN A 89 -6.19 9.05 -14.85
N VAL A 90 -7.31 8.74 -14.23
CA VAL A 90 -8.25 7.72 -14.74
C VAL A 90 -9.28 8.47 -15.57
N GLN A 91 -9.38 8.16 -16.86
CA GLN A 91 -10.42 8.71 -17.74
C GLN A 91 -11.38 7.61 -18.17
N ASP A 92 -12.53 7.99 -18.71
CA ASP A 92 -13.53 7.06 -19.24
C ASP A 92 -12.92 6.10 -20.28
N SER A 93 -12.01 6.62 -21.13
CA SER A 93 -11.28 5.81 -22.13
C SER A 93 -10.27 4.81 -21.56
N ASP A 94 -9.94 4.92 -20.27
CA ASP A 94 -9.11 3.95 -19.57
C ASP A 94 -9.96 2.84 -18.91
N ILE A 95 -11.29 3.01 -18.79
CA ILE A 95 -12.20 1.99 -18.24
C ILE A 95 -12.42 0.93 -19.32
N THR A 96 -11.89 -0.28 -19.08
CA THR A 96 -11.98 -1.39 -20.04
C THR A 96 -13.24 -2.21 -19.82
N GLU A 97 -13.63 -2.38 -18.56
CA GLU A 97 -14.93 -2.94 -18.17
C GLU A 97 -15.66 -1.94 -17.25
N PRO A 98 -16.97 -1.71 -17.46
CA PRO A 98 -17.73 -0.76 -16.65
C PRO A 98 -17.60 -1.05 -15.16
N ILE A 99 -17.43 0.01 -14.38
CA ILE A 99 -17.28 -0.10 -12.94
C ILE A 99 -18.67 -0.32 -12.35
N LYS A 100 -18.92 -1.52 -11.84
CA LYS A 100 -20.21 -1.93 -11.30
C LYS A 100 -20.13 -1.91 -9.79
N LEU A 101 -21.05 -1.18 -9.17
CA LEU A 101 -21.31 -1.24 -7.74
C LEU A 101 -22.54 -2.11 -7.51
N SER A 102 -22.42 -3.16 -6.71
CA SER A 102 -23.53 -4.07 -6.39
C SER A 102 -23.63 -4.37 -4.90
N LEU A 103 -24.82 -4.78 -4.47
CA LEU A 103 -25.11 -5.22 -3.10
C LEU A 103 -24.97 -6.75 -3.00
N ASP A 104 -24.18 -7.21 -2.03
CA ASP A 104 -24.06 -8.61 -1.63
C ASP A 104 -25.21 -8.98 -0.67
N ASP A 105 -26.44 -8.82 -1.14
CA ASP A 105 -27.65 -9.17 -0.41
C ASP A 105 -28.69 -9.74 -1.40
N SER A 106 -29.24 -10.91 -1.10
CA SER A 106 -30.26 -11.56 -1.93
C SER A 106 -31.57 -10.78 -1.97
N HIS A 107 -31.89 -10.01 -0.94
CA HIS A 107 -33.12 -9.23 -0.82
C HIS A 107 -32.88 -7.72 -0.92
N GLY A 108 -31.63 -7.28 -0.78
CA GLY A 108 -31.28 -5.87 -0.84
C GLY A 108 -31.42 -5.25 -2.23
N ARG A 109 -31.80 -3.98 -2.27
CA ARG A 109 -31.99 -3.19 -3.50
C ARG A 109 -31.38 -1.80 -3.32
N ILE A 110 -30.66 -1.32 -4.32
CA ILE A 110 -30.20 0.07 -4.39
C ILE A 110 -31.38 0.94 -4.80
N LEU A 111 -31.84 1.81 -3.90
CA LEU A 111 -32.92 2.75 -4.17
C LEU A 111 -32.40 3.99 -4.89
N LYS A 112 -31.27 4.53 -4.44
CA LYS A 112 -30.68 5.74 -5.00
C LYS A 112 -29.17 5.75 -4.81
N LEU A 113 -28.45 6.21 -5.82
CA LEU A 113 -27.03 6.53 -5.73
C LEU A 113 -26.85 8.01 -6.05
N THR A 114 -26.14 8.76 -5.20
CA THR A 114 -25.95 10.20 -5.39
C THR A 114 -24.49 10.58 -5.11
N PRO A 115 -23.82 11.30 -6.01
CA PRO A 115 -22.49 11.83 -5.74
C PRO A 115 -22.59 12.95 -4.70
N LEU A 116 -21.82 12.87 -3.61
CA LEU A 116 -21.82 13.88 -2.55
C LEU A 116 -20.77 14.97 -2.79
N ARG A 117 -19.50 14.54 -2.87
CA ARG A 117 -18.35 15.44 -2.97
C ARG A 117 -17.19 14.74 -3.67
N SER A 118 -16.58 15.45 -4.60
CA SER A 118 -15.29 15.11 -5.20
C SER A 118 -14.21 15.99 -4.59
N THR A 119 -12.99 15.46 -4.41
CA THR A 119 -11.83 16.26 -3.97
C THR A 119 -11.34 17.23 -5.05
N GLY A 120 -12.00 17.29 -6.21
CA GLY A 120 -11.79 18.25 -7.28
C GLY A 120 -13.13 18.80 -7.81
N ALA A 121 -13.56 18.33 -8.98
CA ALA A 121 -14.78 18.80 -9.64
C ALA A 121 -15.96 17.80 -9.46
N ARG A 122 -17.17 18.33 -9.25
CA ARG A 122 -18.40 17.56 -8.97
C ARG A 122 -19.02 16.91 -10.21
N ASP A 123 -18.72 17.41 -11.41
CA ASP A 123 -19.48 17.08 -12.64
C ASP A 123 -18.88 15.93 -13.46
N LEU A 124 -17.88 15.22 -12.90
CA LEU A 124 -17.10 14.24 -13.65
C LEU A 124 -17.61 12.81 -13.53
N VAL A 125 -18.82 12.58 -12.99
CA VAL A 125 -19.32 11.23 -12.69
C VAL A 125 -20.70 10.99 -13.26
N ARG A 126 -20.83 9.89 -13.99
CA ARG A 126 -22.10 9.42 -14.54
C ARG A 126 -22.51 8.13 -13.84
N LEU A 127 -23.78 8.05 -13.51
CA LEU A 127 -24.38 6.93 -12.80
C LEU A 127 -25.52 6.38 -13.65
N GLU A 128 -25.45 5.10 -13.97
CA GLU A 128 -26.44 4.42 -14.81
C GLU A 128 -26.86 3.12 -14.15
N ARG A 129 -28.16 2.79 -14.18
CA ARG A 129 -28.60 1.47 -13.71
C ARG A 129 -28.04 0.39 -14.62
N SER A 130 -27.61 -0.74 -14.05
CA SER A 130 -27.22 -1.89 -14.85
C SER A 130 -28.42 -2.41 -15.62
N PRO A 131 -28.30 -2.69 -16.94
CA PRO A 131 -29.38 -3.31 -17.71
C PRO A 131 -29.63 -4.77 -17.28
N GLU A 132 -28.61 -5.43 -16.70
CA GLU A 132 -28.70 -6.82 -16.26
C GLU A 132 -29.45 -6.95 -14.93
N ASN A 133 -29.22 -6.02 -14.00
CA ASN A 133 -29.83 -6.04 -12.67
C ASN A 133 -30.04 -4.60 -12.14
N PRO A 134 -31.06 -3.88 -12.65
CA PRO A 134 -31.24 -2.46 -12.37
C PRO A 134 -31.53 -2.16 -10.90
N GLU A 135 -32.05 -3.13 -10.15
CA GLU A 135 -32.37 -2.95 -8.73
C GLU A 135 -31.15 -3.07 -7.82
N LYS A 136 -30.18 -3.93 -8.17
CA LYS A 136 -29.02 -4.20 -7.30
C LYS A 136 -27.72 -3.58 -7.78
N GLU A 137 -27.63 -3.22 -9.05
CA GLU A 137 -26.39 -2.80 -9.67
C GLU A 137 -26.49 -1.40 -10.27
N VAL A 138 -25.46 -0.60 -10.00
CA VAL A 138 -25.27 0.70 -10.61
C VAL A 138 -23.90 0.75 -11.25
N ARG A 139 -23.87 1.12 -12.53
CA ARG A 139 -22.65 1.43 -13.27
C ARG A 139 -22.20 2.83 -12.93
N VAL A 140 -20.92 2.96 -12.61
CA VAL A 140 -20.25 4.21 -12.29
C VAL A 140 -19.23 4.45 -13.41
N SER A 141 -19.26 5.62 -14.01
CA SER A 141 -18.20 6.05 -14.93
C SER A 141 -17.70 7.44 -14.56
N PHE A 142 -16.44 7.68 -14.88
CA PHE A 142 -15.74 8.91 -14.55
C PHE A 142 -15.25 9.55 -15.84
N GLU A 143 -15.58 10.81 -16.08
CA GLU A 143 -15.00 11.58 -17.17
C GLU A 143 -13.48 11.72 -16.95
N LYS A 144 -13.10 12.13 -15.73
CA LYS A 144 -11.71 12.22 -15.30
C LYS A 144 -11.60 12.17 -13.79
N LEU A 145 -10.69 11.36 -13.27
CA LEU A 145 -10.32 11.33 -11.86
C LEU A 145 -8.81 11.51 -11.74
N ALA A 146 -8.36 12.66 -11.23
CA ALA A 146 -6.94 12.97 -11.19
C ALA A 146 -6.21 12.15 -10.09
N PRO A 147 -4.87 12.04 -10.15
CA PRO A 147 -4.08 11.39 -9.10
C PRO A 147 -4.43 11.93 -7.73
N ARG A 148 -4.60 11.03 -6.75
CA ARG A 148 -4.89 11.38 -5.35
C ARG A 148 -6.17 12.20 -5.18
N GLN A 149 -7.14 11.99 -6.06
CA GLN A 149 -8.49 12.48 -5.88
C GLN A 149 -9.44 11.30 -5.69
N GLY A 150 -10.55 11.57 -5.02
CA GLY A 150 -11.62 10.62 -4.88
C GLY A 150 -12.98 11.26 -4.94
N ILE A 151 -13.99 10.41 -4.99
CA ILE A 151 -15.39 10.79 -4.93
C ILE A 151 -16.10 9.98 -3.87
N ALA A 152 -16.92 10.68 -3.08
CA ALA A 152 -17.85 10.08 -2.15
C ALA A 152 -19.23 9.92 -2.79
N PHE A 153 -19.83 8.75 -2.64
CA PHE A 153 -21.20 8.45 -3.04
C PHE A 153 -22.04 8.14 -1.81
N GLN A 154 -23.25 8.70 -1.76
CA GLN A 154 -24.29 8.18 -0.88
C GLN A 154 -25.09 7.13 -1.65
N VAL A 155 -25.14 5.93 -1.10
CA VAL A 155 -26.03 4.87 -1.55
C VAL A 155 -27.18 4.76 -0.55
N ILE A 156 -28.40 4.91 -1.01
CA ILE A 156 -29.61 4.57 -0.26
C ILE A 156 -30.08 3.21 -0.76
N TYR A 157 -30.29 2.27 0.16
CA TYR A 157 -30.62 0.88 -0.17
C TYR A 157 -31.55 0.25 0.86
N THR A 158 -32.26 -0.80 0.46
CA THR A 158 -32.93 -1.74 1.37
C THR A 158 -32.07 -2.98 1.57
N GLY A 159 -32.27 -3.71 2.67
CA GLY A 159 -31.55 -4.95 2.99
C GLY A 159 -30.88 -4.91 4.36
N ASP A 160 -29.88 -5.77 4.57
CA ASP A 160 -29.08 -5.78 5.82
C ASP A 160 -28.19 -4.54 5.92
N LEU A 161 -28.23 -3.84 7.06
CA LEU A 161 -27.33 -2.73 7.39
C LEU A 161 -25.85 -3.10 7.15
N ASN A 162 -25.46 -4.35 7.39
CA ASN A 162 -24.07 -4.82 7.26
C ASN A 162 -23.75 -5.44 5.89
N THR A 163 -24.65 -5.35 4.91
CA THR A 163 -24.43 -5.91 3.57
C THR A 163 -23.15 -5.38 2.92
N ARG A 164 -22.40 -6.24 2.21
CA ARG A 164 -21.17 -5.80 1.54
C ARG A 164 -21.49 -5.14 0.21
N PHE A 165 -20.75 -4.08 -0.11
CA PHE A 165 -20.75 -3.52 -1.45
C PHE A 165 -19.64 -4.20 -2.25
N LEU A 166 -20.03 -4.86 -3.35
CA LEU A 166 -19.09 -5.44 -4.29
C LEU A 166 -18.81 -4.41 -5.38
N VAL A 167 -17.56 -4.33 -5.81
CA VAL A 167 -17.15 -3.48 -6.90
C VAL A 167 -16.39 -4.31 -7.90
N ASP A 168 -16.94 -4.41 -9.10
CA ASP A 168 -16.34 -5.05 -10.26
C ASP A 168 -16.02 -4.03 -11.34
N GLY A 169 -15.15 -4.40 -12.26
CA GLY A 169 -14.71 -3.58 -13.37
C GLY A 169 -13.19 -3.51 -13.45
N SER A 170 -12.70 -3.03 -14.58
CA SER A 170 -11.27 -3.01 -14.88
C SER A 170 -10.90 -1.73 -15.61
N THR A 171 -9.67 -1.29 -15.36
CA THR A 171 -9.07 -0.13 -16.01
C THR A 171 -7.82 -0.55 -16.75
N ARG A 172 -7.33 0.29 -17.66
CA ARG A 172 -6.12 0.00 -18.42
C ARG A 172 -4.95 -0.25 -17.47
N GLY A 173 -4.41 -1.46 -17.54
CA GLY A 173 -3.31 -1.91 -16.69
C GLY A 173 -3.75 -2.58 -15.39
N MET A 174 -5.04 -2.77 -15.13
CA MET A 174 -5.56 -3.46 -13.95
C MET A 174 -6.74 -4.37 -14.27
N SER A 175 -6.68 -5.62 -13.82
CA SER A 175 -7.73 -6.62 -14.01
C SER A 175 -8.90 -6.51 -13.01
N GLY A 176 -8.90 -5.50 -12.15
CA GLY A 176 -9.92 -5.36 -11.09
C GLY A 176 -9.75 -4.09 -10.28
N ILE A 177 -10.81 -3.67 -9.61
CA ILE A 177 -10.80 -2.56 -8.65
C ILE A 177 -10.46 -3.11 -7.27
N ALA A 178 -9.54 -2.46 -6.57
CA ALA A 178 -9.16 -2.89 -5.22
C ALA A 178 -10.29 -2.54 -4.23
N THR A 179 -10.86 -3.56 -3.58
CA THR A 179 -11.88 -3.41 -2.52
C THR A 179 -11.27 -3.32 -1.12
N ASP A 180 -10.01 -3.73 -0.98
CA ASP A 180 -9.25 -3.59 0.26
C ASP A 180 -7.86 -3.02 -0.03
N TYR A 181 -7.66 -1.76 0.35
CA TYR A 181 -6.37 -1.08 0.19
C TYR A 181 -5.23 -1.80 0.94
N ARG A 182 -5.54 -2.51 2.05
CA ARG A 182 -4.51 -3.25 2.80
C ARG A 182 -3.92 -4.39 1.96
N GLN A 183 -4.65 -4.92 0.99
CA GLN A 183 -4.16 -5.99 0.11
C GLN A 183 -3.25 -5.48 -1.01
N THR A 184 -3.46 -4.23 -1.47
CA THR A 184 -2.65 -3.65 -2.55
C THR A 184 -1.24 -3.31 -2.06
N VAL A 185 -1.11 -2.92 -0.78
CA VAL A 185 0.20 -2.74 -0.16
C VAL A 185 0.66 -4.08 0.40
N LYS A 186 1.14 -5.00 -0.46
CA LYS A 186 1.90 -6.17 0.01
C LYS A 186 2.91 -5.67 1.04
N PRO A 187 2.91 -6.20 2.28
CA PRO A 187 3.69 -5.64 3.35
C PRO A 187 5.12 -5.55 2.86
N PHE A 188 5.63 -4.34 2.70
CA PHE A 188 6.97 -4.04 2.21
C PHE A 188 8.02 -4.93 2.92
N TRP A 189 7.77 -5.22 4.19
CA TRP A 189 8.52 -6.14 5.04
C TRP A 189 8.60 -7.60 4.55
N GLY A 190 7.61 -8.13 3.83
CA GLY A 190 7.60 -9.52 3.40
C GLY A 190 8.73 -9.87 2.41
N GLN A 191 8.97 -8.99 1.44
CA GLN A 191 10.03 -9.17 0.44
C GLN A 191 11.32 -8.45 0.83
N TYR A 192 11.23 -7.17 1.22
CA TYR A 192 12.42 -6.40 1.58
C TYR A 192 12.96 -6.75 2.97
N GLY A 193 12.11 -7.14 3.92
CA GLY A 193 12.56 -7.56 5.25
C GLY A 193 13.43 -8.82 5.22
N LYS A 194 13.20 -9.74 4.28
CA LYS A 194 14.09 -10.91 4.08
C LYS A 194 15.49 -10.49 3.60
N ILE A 195 15.55 -9.56 2.63
CA ILE A 195 16.81 -9.04 2.09
C ILE A 195 17.57 -8.25 3.17
N ILE A 196 16.86 -7.40 3.91
CA ILE A 196 17.42 -6.64 5.04
C ILE A 196 17.92 -7.59 6.13
N GLY A 197 17.14 -8.59 6.50
CA GLY A 197 17.52 -9.61 7.49
C GLY A 197 18.78 -10.36 7.09
N LEU A 198 18.89 -10.79 5.83
CA LEU A 198 20.11 -11.41 5.29
C LEU A 198 21.31 -10.45 5.30
N GLY A 199 21.09 -9.17 4.98
CA GLY A 199 22.13 -8.14 5.03
C GLY A 199 22.69 -7.92 6.43
N VAL A 200 21.81 -7.76 7.43
CA VAL A 200 22.20 -7.63 8.84
C VAL A 200 22.91 -8.89 9.33
N LEU A 201 22.40 -10.07 8.98
CA LEU A 201 23.03 -11.35 9.33
C LEU A 201 24.44 -11.47 8.73
N ALA A 202 24.64 -11.06 7.47
CA ALA A 202 25.96 -11.05 6.84
C ALA A 202 26.94 -10.08 7.52
N ILE A 203 26.46 -8.89 7.93
CA ILE A 203 27.27 -7.90 8.67
C ILE A 203 27.76 -8.47 10.01
N ILE A 204 27.00 -9.37 10.66
CA ILE A 204 27.40 -10.01 11.91
C ILE A 204 28.30 -11.24 11.65
N LEU A 205 27.90 -12.11 10.71
CA LEU A 205 28.58 -13.39 10.46
C LEU A 205 29.95 -13.22 9.82
N ILE A 206 30.13 -12.24 8.92
CA ILE A 206 31.42 -12.03 8.23
C ILE A 206 32.53 -11.66 9.23
N PRO A 207 32.37 -10.66 10.12
CA PRO A 207 33.36 -10.38 11.17
C PRO A 207 33.57 -11.55 12.12
N LEU A 208 32.50 -12.26 12.51
CA LEU A 208 32.60 -13.42 13.40
C LEU A 208 33.42 -14.55 12.77
N TYR A 209 33.20 -14.81 11.49
CA TYR A 209 33.97 -15.78 10.70
C TYR A 209 35.44 -15.38 10.59
N ILE A 210 35.71 -14.11 10.27
CA ILE A 210 37.09 -13.56 10.23
C ILE A 210 37.77 -13.70 11.59
N TYR A 211 37.06 -13.42 12.69
CA TYR A 211 37.54 -13.56 14.04
C TYR A 211 37.87 -15.04 14.38
N ARG A 212 36.96 -15.97 14.10
CA ARG A 212 37.14 -17.40 14.37
C ARG A 212 38.31 -17.99 13.58
N ARG A 213 38.38 -17.72 12.27
CA ARG A 213 39.49 -18.21 11.42
C ARG A 213 40.85 -17.74 11.94
N ARG A 214 40.92 -16.51 12.44
CA ARG A 214 42.14 -15.97 13.04
C ARG A 214 42.47 -16.58 14.38
N ARG A 215 41.48 -16.85 15.23
CA ARG A 215 41.72 -17.57 16.49
C ARG A 215 42.34 -18.95 16.23
N LEU A 216 41.86 -19.66 15.21
CA LEU A 216 42.44 -20.94 14.79
C LEU A 216 43.85 -20.78 14.22
N ALA A 217 44.09 -19.75 13.41
CA ALA A 217 45.45 -19.44 12.94
C ALA A 217 46.40 -19.09 14.09
N ARG A 218 45.93 -18.38 15.13
CA ARG A 218 46.69 -18.11 16.36
C ARG A 218 47.01 -19.38 17.13
N GLN A 219 46.09 -20.33 17.22
CA GLN A 219 46.40 -21.62 17.86
C GLN A 219 47.49 -22.37 17.11
N LYS A 220 47.47 -22.34 15.77
CA LYS A 220 48.54 -22.91 14.94
C LYS A 220 49.86 -22.14 15.00
N GLN A 221 49.82 -20.81 15.18
CA GLN A 221 51.00 -19.95 15.25
C GLN A 221 51.55 -19.77 16.67
N ALA A 222 50.80 -20.08 17.73
CA ALA A 222 51.34 -20.14 19.08
C ALA A 222 52.39 -21.25 19.22
N ASP A 223 52.34 -22.25 18.33
CA ASP A 223 53.39 -23.26 18.14
C ASP A 223 54.61 -22.73 17.34
N GLU A 224 54.50 -21.58 16.67
CA GLU A 224 55.55 -20.96 15.85
C GLU A 224 55.81 -19.52 16.33
N SER A 225 56.54 -19.38 17.43
CA SER A 225 57.01 -18.11 17.97
C SER A 225 57.72 -17.25 16.90
N LEU A 226 57.43 -15.92 16.91
CA LEU A 226 58.01 -14.83 16.11
C LEU A 226 57.17 -14.41 14.89
N LEU A 227 56.35 -13.36 15.04
CA LEU A 227 56.32 -12.17 14.16
C LEU A 227 55.17 -11.20 14.55
N SER A 228 55.56 -10.05 15.11
CA SER A 228 54.98 -8.73 14.79
C SER A 228 55.03 -8.53 13.25
N PRO A 229 54.25 -7.66 12.54
CA PRO A 229 53.42 -6.50 12.88
C PRO A 229 51.98 -6.61 12.29
N ILE A 230 51.51 -7.83 12.01
CA ILE A 230 50.18 -8.11 11.40
C ILE A 230 49.02 -7.62 12.29
N GLN A 231 49.29 -7.44 13.58
CA GLN A 231 48.33 -7.05 14.61
C GLN A 231 47.71 -5.65 14.40
N LYS A 232 48.48 -4.62 13.99
CA LYS A 232 47.97 -3.23 13.85
C LYS A 232 47.07 -3.02 12.62
N SER A 233 47.29 -3.76 11.54
CA SER A 233 46.54 -3.61 10.28
C SER A 233 45.12 -4.18 10.35
N THR A 234 44.91 -5.15 11.25
CA THR A 234 43.64 -5.89 11.30
C THR A 234 42.57 -5.27 12.19
N THR A 235 42.97 -4.61 13.27
CA THR A 235 42.08 -3.79 14.11
C THR A 235 41.52 -2.62 13.33
N THR A 236 42.35 -1.95 12.51
CA THR A 236 41.91 -0.86 11.63
C THR A 236 40.89 -1.32 10.60
N LEU A 237 41.05 -2.54 10.05
CA LEU A 237 40.10 -3.10 9.08
C LEU A 237 38.75 -3.42 9.73
N PHE A 238 38.74 -3.97 10.94
CA PHE A 238 37.51 -4.22 11.71
C PHE A 238 36.76 -2.92 12.05
N LEU A 239 37.49 -1.91 12.55
CA LEU A 239 36.93 -0.59 12.84
C LEU A 239 36.30 0.05 11.60
N ARG A 240 36.94 -0.07 10.43
CA ARG A 240 36.39 0.45 9.16
C ARG A 240 35.11 -0.28 8.71
N VAL A 241 35.04 -1.61 8.89
CA VAL A 241 33.83 -2.38 8.59
C VAL A 241 32.70 -1.99 9.53
N LEU A 242 32.99 -1.81 10.83
CA LEU A 242 32.02 -1.34 11.81
C LEU A 242 31.51 0.07 11.48
N GLN A 243 32.41 1.00 11.19
CA GLN A 243 32.08 2.37 10.78
C GLN A 243 31.19 2.37 9.53
N PHE A 244 31.52 1.54 8.54
CA PHE A 244 30.73 1.43 7.33
C PHE A 244 29.33 0.88 7.59
N GLY A 245 29.22 -0.20 8.38
CA GLY A 245 27.93 -0.74 8.80
C GLY A 245 27.07 0.29 9.55
N PHE A 246 27.71 1.11 10.40
CA PHE A 246 27.04 2.21 11.09
C PHE A 246 26.56 3.29 10.13
N ILE A 247 27.37 3.72 9.15
CA ILE A 247 26.98 4.70 8.13
C ILE A 247 25.79 4.19 7.30
N VAL A 248 25.81 2.92 6.87
CA VAL A 248 24.70 2.32 6.12
C VAL A 248 23.41 2.31 6.93
N LEU A 249 23.49 1.95 8.22
CA LEU A 249 22.34 1.99 9.13
C LEU A 249 21.79 3.41 9.30
N LEU A 250 22.68 4.39 9.46
CA LEU A 250 22.31 5.80 9.64
C LEU A 250 21.64 6.37 8.39
N LEU A 251 22.19 6.05 7.21
CA LEU A 251 21.62 6.46 5.93
C LEU A 251 20.25 5.82 5.68
N TRP A 252 20.07 4.57 6.12
CA TRP A 252 18.77 3.91 6.11
C TRP A 252 17.75 4.61 7.02
N LEU A 253 18.12 4.91 8.26
CA LEU A 253 17.25 5.60 9.22
C LEU A 253 16.89 7.02 8.78
N LEU A 254 17.82 7.76 8.18
CA LEU A 254 17.60 9.15 7.80
C LEU A 254 16.94 9.35 6.43
N VAL A 255 17.12 8.41 5.50
CA VAL A 255 16.61 8.56 4.13
C VAL A 255 15.45 7.61 3.86
N VAL A 256 15.60 6.33 4.17
CA VAL A 256 14.61 5.31 3.81
C VAL A 256 13.39 5.38 4.73
N GLN A 257 13.61 5.51 6.04
CA GLN A 257 12.52 5.49 7.03
C GLN A 257 11.55 6.69 6.86
N PRO A 258 12.01 7.93 6.62
CA PRO A 258 11.11 9.06 6.34
C PRO A 258 10.38 8.94 5.00
N LEU A 259 10.99 8.34 3.97
CA LEU A 259 10.33 8.06 2.70
C LEU A 259 9.18 7.06 2.88
N LEU A 260 9.42 6.00 3.66
CA LEU A 260 8.40 5.02 4.02
C LEU A 260 7.27 5.65 4.84
N ASP A 261 7.59 6.55 5.77
CA ASP A 261 6.59 7.25 6.57
C ASP A 261 5.82 8.30 5.75
N ALA A 262 6.46 8.95 4.77
CA ALA A 262 5.79 9.85 3.84
C ALA A 262 4.73 9.11 3.00
N GLN A 263 5.00 7.86 2.61
CA GLN A 263 3.99 7.02 1.93
C GLN A 263 2.80 6.66 2.82
N LYS A 264 2.93 6.71 4.15
CA LYS A 264 1.83 6.50 5.12
C LYS A 264 1.04 7.76 5.48
N ARG A 265 1.44 8.95 5.02
CA ARG A 265 0.70 10.20 5.32
C ARG A 265 -0.63 10.42 4.57
N PRO A 266 -0.95 9.85 3.38
CA PRO A 266 -2.19 10.20 2.68
C PRO A 266 -3.46 9.81 3.46
N TYR A 267 -3.39 8.82 4.36
CA TYR A 267 -4.52 8.39 5.19
C TYR A 267 -5.01 9.44 6.18
N LYS A 268 -4.09 10.21 6.79
CA LYS A 268 -4.47 11.15 7.86
C LYS A 268 -5.22 12.37 7.32
N ILE A 269 -5.00 12.70 6.05
CA ILE A 269 -5.68 13.82 5.36
C ILE A 269 -7.10 13.39 4.94
N LEU A 270 -7.26 12.13 4.51
CA LEU A 270 -8.55 11.59 4.07
C LEU A 270 -9.60 11.58 5.21
N TYR A 271 -9.27 11.06 6.39
CA TYR A 271 -10.19 11.09 7.54
C TYR A 271 -10.45 12.50 8.07
N LYS A 272 -9.47 13.42 8.00
CA LYS A 272 -9.68 14.83 8.39
C LYS A 272 -10.53 15.64 7.41
N SER A 273 -10.67 15.17 6.18
CA SER A 273 -11.46 15.85 5.14
C SER A 273 -12.95 15.48 5.16
N VAL A 274 -13.33 14.46 5.94
CA VAL A 274 -14.72 14.22 6.30
C VAL A 274 -15.12 15.33 7.27
N PRO A 275 -16.08 16.20 6.92
CA PRO A 275 -16.56 17.23 7.83
C PRO A 275 -16.97 16.58 9.16
N GLU A 276 -16.50 17.11 10.28
CA GLU A 276 -16.94 16.66 11.62
C GLU A 276 -18.47 16.70 11.75
N SER A 277 -19.15 17.55 10.99
CA SER A 277 -20.62 17.61 10.91
C SER A 277 -21.29 16.38 10.30
N LEU A 278 -20.53 15.42 9.76
CA LEU A 278 -21.03 14.16 9.18
C LEU A 278 -20.60 12.92 9.98
N VAL A 279 -19.86 13.12 11.08
CA VAL A 279 -19.54 12.06 12.04
C VAL A 279 -20.48 12.28 13.24
N PRO A 280 -21.43 11.37 13.53
CA PRO A 280 -22.36 11.53 14.64
C PRO A 280 -21.66 11.56 16.01
#